data_AF-A0A100XYI8-F1
#
_entry.id   AF-A0A100XYI8-F1
#
_cell.length_a   1.000
_cell.length_b   1.000
_cell.length_c   1.000
_cell.angle_alpha   90.00
_cell.angle_beta   90.00
_cell.angle_gamma   90.00
#
_symmetry.space_group_name_H-M   'P 1'
#
loop_
_entity.id
_entity.type
_entity.pdbx_description
1 polymer ?
#
loop_
_entity_poly.entity_id
_entity_poly.type
_entity_poly.pdbx_seq_one_letter_code
_entity_poly.pdbx_strand_id
1 'polypeptide(L)'
;MEEVKELREVLERVEGKLIAAGKMYGAMNFGAWLSVMLLYYAIIGVFDLPWQFNLIYWPAAFVVAMGFTGRVWKRLQKLGRVTGREAEASTLGGILVALSWITGIILGWGIVPRMHLGVNAEASLAMGFLSFIAFSVFAMWLVFAKYGGAEREIIPAFLIPAIGIPVAMGMETGAMAWAGFVVGLGFTLTVMWYLHSAFRAIER
;
A
#
# COMPACT_ATOMS: atom_id res chain seq x y z
N MET A 1 -25.76 -4.04 -38.06
CA MET A 1 -26.13 -3.71 -36.65
C MET A 1 -25.63 -4.76 -35.66
N GLU A 2 -25.57 -6.05 -36.02
CA GLU A 2 -24.97 -7.09 -35.16
C GLU A 2 -23.46 -6.92 -34.95
N GLU A 3 -22.68 -6.61 -36.00
CA GLU A 3 -21.23 -6.37 -35.88
C GLU A 3 -20.88 -5.25 -34.88
N VAL A 4 -21.72 -4.21 -34.78
CA VAL A 4 -21.52 -3.11 -33.83
C VAL A 4 -21.81 -3.55 -32.39
N LYS A 5 -22.77 -4.47 -32.19
CA LYS A 5 -23.03 -5.07 -30.87
C LYS A 5 -21.90 -6.01 -30.45
N GLU A 6 -21.44 -6.85 -31.36
CA GLU A 6 -20.33 -7.78 -31.09
C GLU A 6 -19.03 -7.05 -30.78
N LEU A 7 -18.69 -6.00 -31.55
CA LEU A 7 -17.54 -5.14 -31.25
C LEU A 7 -17.66 -4.47 -29.87
N ARG A 8 -18.86 -4.02 -29.51
CA ARG A 8 -19.09 -3.40 -28.20
C ARG A 8 -18.92 -4.41 -27.06
N GLU A 9 -19.45 -5.62 -27.19
CA GLU A 9 -19.29 -6.68 -26.19
C GLU A 9 -17.82 -7.09 -26.02
N VAL A 10 -17.07 -7.19 -27.12
CA VAL A 10 -15.62 -7.47 -27.07
C VAL A 10 -14.88 -6.34 -26.36
N LEU A 11 -15.21 -5.08 -26.65
CA LEU A 11 -14.59 -3.93 -26.01
C LEU A 11 -14.91 -3.85 -24.51
N GLU A 12 -16.16 -4.06 -24.11
CA GLU A 12 -16.57 -4.09 -22.69
C GLU A 12 -15.82 -5.21 -21.94
N ARG A 13 -15.66 -6.39 -22.55
CA ARG A 13 -14.90 -7.50 -21.97
C ARG A 13 -13.40 -7.23 -21.86
N VAL A 14 -12.81 -6.53 -22.83
CA VAL A 14 -11.40 -6.11 -22.78
C VAL A 14 -11.20 -5.06 -21.69
N GLU A 15 -12.14 -4.10 -21.58
CA GLU A 15 -12.17 -3.11 -20.50
C GLU A 15 -12.22 -3.77 -19.13
N GLY A 16 -13.12 -4.73 -18.91
CA GLY A 16 -13.24 -5.47 -17.66
C GLY A 16 -11.94 -6.16 -17.24
N LYS A 17 -11.26 -6.80 -18.21
CA LYS A 17 -9.95 -7.44 -17.99
C LYS A 17 -8.84 -6.44 -17.63
N LEU A 18 -8.82 -5.25 -18.23
CA LEU A 18 -7.85 -4.21 -17.90
C LEU A 18 -8.05 -3.66 -16.49
N ILE A 19 -9.31 -3.41 -16.11
CA ILE A 19 -9.67 -2.97 -14.76
C ILE A 19 -9.25 -4.04 -13.75
N ALA A 20 -9.52 -5.32 -14.04
CA ALA A 20 -9.10 -6.43 -13.21
C ALA A 20 -7.58 -6.50 -13.06
N ALA A 21 -6.82 -6.31 -14.13
CA ALA A 21 -5.35 -6.28 -14.09
C ALA A 21 -4.82 -5.14 -13.20
N GLY A 22 -5.45 -3.96 -13.24
CA GLY A 22 -5.13 -2.85 -12.32
C GLY A 22 -5.38 -3.22 -10.86
N LYS A 23 -6.54 -3.80 -10.55
CA LYS A 23 -6.87 -4.25 -9.19
C LYS A 23 -5.94 -5.36 -8.69
N MET A 24 -5.57 -6.31 -9.55
CA MET A 24 -4.57 -7.34 -9.23
C MET A 24 -3.19 -6.73 -8.97
N TYR A 25 -2.80 -5.68 -9.70
CA TYR A 25 -1.57 -4.94 -9.42
C TYR A 25 -1.64 -4.24 -8.04
N GLY A 26 -2.77 -3.61 -7.70
CA GLY A 26 -3.02 -3.05 -6.37
C GLY A 26 -2.86 -4.10 -5.26
N ALA A 27 -3.52 -5.25 -5.39
CA ALA A 27 -3.37 -6.38 -4.48
C ALA A 27 -1.90 -6.83 -4.34
N MET A 28 -1.21 -6.99 -5.46
CA MET A 28 0.19 -7.40 -5.46
C MET A 28 1.09 -6.35 -4.77
N ASN A 29 0.83 -5.06 -4.95
CA ASN A 29 1.60 -4.00 -4.29
C ASN A 29 1.47 -4.08 -2.76
N PHE A 30 0.24 -4.18 -2.25
CA PHE A 30 -0.01 -4.40 -0.81
C PHE A 30 0.59 -5.72 -0.31
N GLY A 31 0.50 -6.79 -1.10
CA GLY A 31 1.10 -8.08 -0.76
C GLY A 31 2.63 -8.06 -0.68
N ALA A 32 3.29 -7.31 -1.58
CA ALA A 32 4.74 -7.13 -1.56
C ALA A 32 5.18 -6.39 -0.29
N TRP A 33 4.52 -5.28 0.06
CA TRP A 33 4.82 -4.54 1.28
C TRP A 33 4.47 -5.32 2.54
N LEU A 34 3.36 -6.07 2.55
CA LEU A 34 3.03 -6.99 3.64
C LEU A 34 4.14 -8.02 3.84
N SER A 35 4.67 -8.61 2.76
CA SER A 35 5.78 -9.56 2.82
C SER A 35 7.04 -8.92 3.41
N VAL A 36 7.37 -7.70 3.00
CA VAL A 36 8.48 -6.91 3.57
C VAL A 36 8.28 -6.67 5.07
N MET A 37 7.08 -6.29 5.49
CA MET A 37 6.77 -6.03 6.90
C MET A 37 6.86 -7.31 7.73
N LEU A 38 6.28 -8.41 7.25
CA LEU A 38 6.31 -9.70 7.96
C LEU A 38 7.72 -10.26 8.07
N LEU A 39 8.53 -10.14 7.01
CA LEU A 39 9.93 -10.55 7.06
C LEU A 39 10.72 -9.72 8.09
N TYR A 40 10.48 -8.41 8.15
CA TYR A 40 11.08 -7.54 9.15
C TYR A 40 10.75 -8.03 10.57
N TYR A 41 9.47 -8.26 10.85
CA TYR A 41 9.01 -8.78 12.15
C TYR A 41 9.58 -10.15 12.49
N ALA A 42 9.66 -11.07 11.52
CA ALA A 42 10.24 -12.39 11.74
C ALA A 42 11.73 -12.30 12.11
N ILE A 43 12.46 -11.38 11.48
CA ILE A 43 13.88 -11.17 11.75
C ILE A 43 14.09 -10.58 13.14
N ILE A 44 13.43 -9.45 13.46
CA ILE A 44 13.60 -8.79 14.78
C ILE A 44 13.02 -9.61 15.94
N GLY A 45 12.07 -10.52 15.65
CA GLY A 45 11.50 -11.43 16.66
C GLY A 45 12.42 -12.58 17.05
N VAL A 46 13.43 -12.90 16.23
CA VAL A 46 14.39 -13.99 16.46
C VAL A 46 15.78 -13.45 16.86
N PHE A 47 16.16 -12.30 16.34
CA PHE A 47 17.48 -11.72 16.54
C PHE A 47 17.40 -10.38 17.29
N ASP A 48 18.27 -10.18 18.27
CA ASP A 48 18.48 -8.88 18.90
C ASP A 48 19.37 -8.02 18.00
N LEU A 49 18.74 -7.18 17.17
CA LEU A 49 19.41 -6.44 16.10
C LEU A 49 19.66 -4.98 16.50
N PRO A 50 20.86 -4.46 16.22
CA PRO A 50 21.18 -3.07 16.50
C PRO A 50 20.40 -2.15 15.54
N TRP A 51 20.13 -0.91 15.96
CA TRP A 51 19.30 0.03 15.21
C TRP A 51 19.81 0.32 13.78
N GLN A 52 21.12 0.15 13.53
CA GLN A 52 21.76 0.26 12.21
C GLN A 52 21.20 -0.76 11.20
N PHE A 53 20.68 -1.91 11.66
CA PHE A 53 20.00 -2.87 10.80
C PHE A 53 18.83 -2.20 10.05
N ASN A 54 18.09 -1.30 10.71
CA ASN A 54 16.97 -0.58 10.10
C ASN A 54 17.43 0.34 8.96
N LEU A 55 18.63 0.92 9.06
CA LEU A 55 19.23 1.75 8.01
C LEU A 55 19.57 0.96 6.75
N ILE A 56 19.77 -0.34 6.86
CA ILE A 56 20.11 -1.22 5.73
C ILE A 56 18.84 -1.90 5.21
N TYR A 57 18.04 -2.46 6.11
CA TYR A 57 16.85 -3.23 5.80
C TYR A 57 15.84 -2.43 4.98
N TRP A 58 15.44 -1.24 5.46
CA TRP A 58 14.39 -0.47 4.82
C TRP A 58 14.76 0.02 3.41
N PRO A 59 15.96 0.59 3.17
CA PRO A 59 16.38 0.91 1.81
C PRO A 59 16.49 -0.31 0.90
N ALA A 60 17.05 -1.43 1.38
CA ALA A 60 17.15 -2.66 0.60
C ALA A 60 15.77 -3.20 0.23
N ALA A 61 14.86 -3.28 1.20
CA ALA A 61 13.48 -3.71 0.99
C ALA A 61 12.72 -2.78 0.04
N PHE A 62 12.92 -1.46 0.15
CA PHE A 62 12.35 -0.48 -0.77
C PHE A 62 12.82 -0.72 -2.21
N VAL A 63 14.13 -0.89 -2.42
CA VAL A 63 14.70 -1.18 -3.76
C VAL A 63 14.13 -2.48 -4.33
N VAL A 64 14.04 -3.54 -3.52
CA VAL A 64 13.48 -4.83 -3.95
C VAL A 64 11.99 -4.73 -4.28
N ALA A 65 11.18 -4.15 -3.37
CA ALA A 65 9.74 -4.02 -3.53
C ALA A 65 9.39 -3.12 -4.73
N MET A 66 10.05 -1.97 -4.86
CA MET A 66 9.86 -1.05 -5.99
C MET A 66 10.38 -1.64 -7.30
N GLY A 67 11.49 -2.36 -7.28
CA GLY A 67 12.01 -3.06 -8.45
C GLY A 67 11.09 -4.20 -8.92
N PHE A 68 10.46 -4.91 -8.00
CA PHE A 68 9.46 -5.94 -8.32
C PHE A 68 8.15 -5.33 -8.84
N THR A 69 7.52 -4.45 -8.05
CA THR A 69 6.24 -3.81 -8.41
C THR A 69 6.37 -2.95 -9.67
N GLY A 70 7.46 -2.18 -9.81
CA GLY A 70 7.72 -1.36 -10.97
C GLY A 70 7.87 -2.14 -12.29
N ARG A 71 8.40 -3.37 -12.24
CA ARG A 71 8.45 -4.26 -13.42
C ARG A 71 7.06 -4.68 -13.87
N VAL A 72 6.17 -4.97 -12.93
CA VAL A 72 4.77 -5.33 -13.24
C VAL A 72 3.99 -4.11 -13.71
N TRP A 73 4.21 -2.94 -13.10
CA TRP A 73 3.61 -1.68 -13.52
C TRP A 73 3.91 -1.36 -14.99
N LYS A 74 5.17 -1.48 -15.42
CA LYS A 74 5.56 -1.28 -16.83
C LYS A 74 4.80 -2.21 -17.79
N ARG A 75 4.53 -3.45 -17.38
CA ARG A 75 3.74 -4.40 -18.18
C ARG A 75 2.27 -3.98 -18.25
N LEU A 76 1.70 -3.53 -17.13
CA LEU A 76 0.33 -3.02 -17.06
C LEU A 76 0.16 -1.76 -17.93
N GLN A 77 1.10 -0.83 -17.88
CA GLN A 77 1.10 0.35 -18.75
C GLN A 77 1.14 -0.02 -20.23
N LYS A 78 1.95 -1.01 -20.61
CA LYS A 78 2.01 -1.51 -21.99
C LYS A 78 0.66 -2.08 -22.43
N LEU A 79 -0.04 -2.80 -21.56
CA LEU A 79 -1.39 -3.30 -21.83
C LEU A 79 -2.39 -2.16 -22.04
N GLY A 80 -2.40 -1.16 -21.15
CA GLY A 80 -3.27 0.02 -21.25
C GLY A 80 -3.09 0.76 -22.57
N ARG A 81 -1.84 1.03 -22.96
CA ARG A 81 -1.49 1.68 -24.24
C ARG A 81 -2.06 0.98 -25.47
N VAL A 82 -1.97 -0.35 -25.52
CA VAL A 82 -2.47 -1.14 -26.66
C VAL A 82 -4.01 -1.06 -26.76
N THR A 83 -4.68 -0.77 -25.66
CA THR A 83 -6.15 -0.75 -25.57
C THR A 83 -6.76 0.67 -25.63
N GLY A 84 -5.96 1.70 -25.95
CA GLY A 84 -6.42 3.09 -26.03
C GLY A 84 -6.77 3.72 -24.67
N ARG A 85 -6.66 2.96 -23.57
CA ARG A 85 -6.68 3.46 -22.19
C ARG A 85 -5.26 3.64 -21.72
N GLU A 86 -4.63 4.73 -22.14
CA GLU A 86 -3.41 5.15 -21.47
C GLU A 86 -3.77 5.43 -20.00
N ALA A 87 -3.43 4.49 -19.12
CA ALA A 87 -3.16 4.83 -17.74
C ALA A 87 -1.91 5.71 -17.79
N GLU A 88 -2.09 7.00 -18.09
CA GLU A 88 -1.03 7.98 -18.00
C GLU A 88 -0.52 7.93 -16.57
N ALA A 89 0.63 7.29 -16.36
CA ALA A 89 1.34 7.45 -15.11
C ALA A 89 1.80 8.89 -15.06
N SER A 90 1.04 9.71 -14.35
CA SER A 90 1.45 11.05 -14.01
C SER A 90 2.78 10.95 -13.27
N THR A 91 3.87 11.40 -13.88
CA THR A 91 5.19 11.52 -13.24
C THR A 91 5.05 12.29 -11.93
N LEU A 92 4.19 13.32 -11.91
CA LEU A 92 3.83 14.07 -10.73
C LEU A 92 3.14 13.19 -9.67
N GLY A 93 2.20 12.33 -10.06
CA GLY A 93 1.58 11.37 -9.17
C GLY A 93 2.60 10.43 -8.51
N GLY A 94 3.54 9.87 -9.28
CA GLY A 94 4.62 9.05 -8.75
C GLY A 94 5.52 9.79 -7.76
N ILE A 95 5.88 11.05 -8.06
CA ILE A 95 6.66 11.91 -7.17
C ILE A 95 5.90 12.20 -5.88
N LEU A 96 4.60 12.53 -5.97
CA LEU A 96 3.77 12.81 -4.79
C LEU A 96 3.63 11.59 -3.87
N VAL A 97 3.51 10.38 -4.44
CA VAL A 97 3.56 9.14 -3.64
C VAL A 97 4.93 9.02 -2.96
N ALA A 98 6.05 9.16 -3.68
CA ALA A 98 7.37 9.06 -3.07
C ALA A 98 7.56 10.06 -1.91
N LEU A 99 7.12 11.31 -2.10
CA LEU A 99 7.16 12.36 -1.08
C LEU A 99 6.29 12.03 0.14
N SER A 100 5.13 11.38 -0.05
CA SER A 100 4.28 10.99 1.08
C SER A 100 4.90 9.89 1.94
N TRP A 101 5.65 8.97 1.34
CA TRP A 101 6.41 7.95 2.07
C TRP A 101 7.58 8.57 2.82
N ILE A 102 8.35 9.47 2.20
CA ILE A 102 9.45 10.19 2.88
C ILE A 102 8.91 10.98 4.08
N THR A 103 7.84 11.75 3.87
CA THR A 103 7.22 12.55 4.93
C THR A 103 6.67 11.65 6.04
N GLY A 104 6.03 10.54 5.68
CA GLY A 104 5.54 9.56 6.65
C GLY A 104 6.65 8.92 7.48
N ILE A 105 7.81 8.60 6.88
CA ILE A 105 8.97 8.08 7.61
C ILE A 105 9.45 9.11 8.64
N ILE A 106 9.62 10.37 8.25
CA ILE A 106 10.04 11.45 9.15
C ILE A 106 9.03 11.59 10.30
N LEU A 107 7.74 11.56 9.98
CA LEU A 107 6.67 11.73 10.95
C LEU A 107 6.61 10.55 11.92
N GLY A 108 6.59 9.31 11.44
CA GLY A 108 6.39 8.12 12.26
C GLY A 108 7.63 7.59 12.96
N TRP A 109 8.85 7.84 12.45
CA TRP A 109 10.08 7.42 13.12
C TRP A 109 10.81 8.56 13.82
N GLY A 110 10.61 9.80 13.37
CA GLY A 110 11.31 10.98 13.90
C GLY A 110 10.46 11.79 14.87
N ILE A 111 9.26 12.19 14.46
CA ILE A 111 8.46 13.17 15.21
C ILE A 111 7.62 12.47 16.29
N VAL A 112 6.72 11.56 15.91
CA VAL A 112 5.72 10.98 16.81
C VAL A 112 6.34 10.25 18.01
N PRO A 113 7.35 9.38 17.86
CA PRO A 113 7.95 8.70 19.02
C PRO A 113 8.60 9.65 20.03
N ARG A 114 9.08 10.83 19.59
CA ARG A 114 9.72 11.85 20.45
C ARG A 114 8.72 12.76 21.16
N MET A 115 7.44 12.69 20.80
CA MET A 115 6.38 13.42 21.51
C MET A 115 5.97 12.73 22.81
N HIS A 116 6.45 11.50 23.06
CA HIS A 116 6.18 10.72 24.28
C HIS A 116 4.68 10.60 24.59
N LEU A 117 3.87 10.38 23.55
CA LEU A 117 2.41 10.31 23.67
C LEU A 117 1.91 8.96 24.23
N GLY A 118 2.71 7.90 24.12
CA GLY A 118 2.36 6.58 24.65
C GLY A 118 2.74 6.45 26.14
N VAL A 119 2.08 5.52 26.83
CA VAL A 119 2.35 5.22 28.25
C VAL A 119 3.79 4.77 28.53
N ASN A 120 4.53 4.33 27.51
CA ASN A 120 5.96 4.05 27.56
C ASN A 120 6.64 4.24 26.19
N ALA A 121 7.94 3.93 26.12
CA ALA A 121 8.74 4.07 24.90
C ALA A 121 8.28 3.13 23.77
N GLU A 122 7.89 1.90 24.09
CA GLU A 122 7.39 0.92 23.12
C GLU A 122 6.06 1.40 22.50
N ALA A 123 5.12 1.86 23.34
CA ALA A 123 3.85 2.43 22.92
C ALA A 123 4.06 3.66 22.01
N SER A 124 4.98 4.56 22.36
CA SER A 124 5.31 5.73 21.55
C SER A 124 5.92 5.35 20.18
N LEU A 125 6.76 4.31 20.14
CA LEU A 125 7.29 3.76 18.89
C LEU A 125 6.19 3.10 18.03
N ALA A 126 5.29 2.34 18.65
CA ALA A 126 4.16 1.71 17.97
C ALA A 126 3.20 2.74 17.36
N MET A 127 2.88 3.81 18.11
CA MET A 127 2.10 4.95 17.60
C MET A 127 2.80 5.61 16.40
N GLY A 128 4.12 5.75 16.46
CA GLY A 128 4.94 6.26 15.37
C GLY A 128 4.83 5.40 14.12
N PHE A 129 5.01 4.08 14.25
CA PHE A 129 4.85 3.13 13.15
C PHE A 129 3.45 3.17 12.53
N LEU A 130 2.39 3.18 13.33
CA LEU A 130 1.01 3.27 12.84
C LEU A 130 0.73 4.59 12.14
N SER A 131 1.26 5.70 12.67
CA SER A 131 1.14 7.04 12.10
C SER A 131 1.85 7.14 10.75
N PHE A 132 3.05 6.54 10.62
CA PHE A 132 3.75 6.41 9.34
C PHE A 132 2.86 5.71 8.30
N ILE A 133 2.37 4.51 8.60
CA ILE A 133 1.57 3.73 7.65
C ILE A 133 0.26 4.44 7.33
N ALA A 134 -0.47 4.93 8.33
CA ALA A 134 -1.72 5.64 8.14
C ALA A 134 -1.53 6.86 7.23
N PHE A 135 -0.55 7.71 7.54
CA PHE A 135 -0.30 8.93 6.76
C PHE A 135 0.14 8.62 5.33
N SER A 136 1.12 7.74 5.14
CA SER A 136 1.67 7.44 3.81
C SER A 136 0.62 6.81 2.89
N VAL A 137 -0.18 5.87 3.43
CA VAL A 137 -1.26 5.23 2.66
C VAL A 137 -2.41 6.19 2.39
N PHE A 138 -2.76 7.08 3.34
CA PHE A 138 -3.77 8.11 3.13
C PHE A 138 -3.37 9.09 2.02
N ALA A 139 -2.14 9.60 2.07
CA ALA A 139 -1.64 10.51 1.05
C ALA A 139 -1.52 9.83 -0.33
N MET A 140 -1.09 8.56 -0.38
CA MET A 140 -1.10 7.78 -1.60
C MET A 140 -2.53 7.61 -2.15
N TRP A 141 -3.50 7.32 -1.28
CA TRP A 141 -4.92 7.25 -1.62
C TRP A 141 -5.42 8.57 -2.22
N LEU A 142 -5.06 9.73 -1.65
CA LEU A 142 -5.42 11.04 -2.20
C LEU A 142 -4.81 11.29 -3.59
N VAL A 143 -3.56 10.91 -3.80
CA VAL A 143 -2.89 11.03 -5.10
C VAL A 143 -3.63 10.19 -6.14
N PHE A 144 -3.96 8.95 -5.82
CA PHE A 144 -4.69 8.11 -6.74
C PHE A 144 -6.14 8.55 -6.95
N ALA A 145 -6.83 9.07 -5.93
CA ALA A 145 -8.17 9.63 -6.08
C ALA A 145 -8.19 10.83 -7.05
N LYS A 146 -7.13 11.65 -7.05
CA LYS A 146 -7.02 12.84 -7.92
C LYS A 146 -6.48 12.55 -9.32
N TYR A 147 -5.47 11.69 -9.43
CA TYR A 147 -4.72 11.46 -10.67
C TYR A 147 -4.96 10.07 -11.29
N GLY A 148 -5.50 9.12 -10.54
CA GLY A 148 -5.69 7.74 -10.96
C GLY A 148 -7.04 7.51 -11.62
N GLY A 149 -7.33 8.18 -12.74
CA GLY A 149 -8.63 8.11 -13.45
C GLY A 149 -9.19 6.70 -13.76
N ALA A 150 -8.42 5.62 -13.53
CA ALA A 150 -8.81 4.22 -13.65
C ALA A 150 -9.07 3.48 -12.30
N GLU A 151 -8.72 4.06 -11.15
CA GLU A 151 -8.75 3.41 -9.82
C GLU A 151 -9.63 4.15 -8.81
N ARG A 152 -10.91 4.38 -9.13
CA ARG A 152 -11.87 4.97 -8.17
C ARG A 152 -12.25 4.04 -7.01
N GLU A 153 -11.88 2.77 -7.06
CA GLU A 153 -12.20 1.76 -6.05
C GLU A 153 -11.02 1.44 -5.12
N ILE A 154 -10.17 2.43 -4.82
CA ILE A 154 -9.07 2.24 -3.87
C ILE A 154 -9.63 2.23 -2.46
N ILE A 155 -9.42 1.11 -1.80
CA ILE A 155 -9.80 0.90 -0.41
C ILE A 155 -8.97 1.85 0.46
N PRO A 156 -9.59 2.57 1.39
CA PRO A 156 -8.88 3.42 2.35
C PRO A 156 -8.14 2.59 3.41
N ALA A 157 -7.13 1.83 2.98
CA ALA A 157 -6.35 0.90 3.80
C ALA A 157 -5.64 1.57 4.99
N PHE A 158 -5.51 2.89 4.95
CA PHE A 158 -4.97 3.71 6.04
C PHE A 158 -5.86 3.76 7.28
N LEU A 159 -7.18 3.50 7.14
CA LEU A 159 -8.12 3.62 8.26
C LEU A 159 -7.81 2.62 9.37
N ILE A 160 -7.44 1.39 9.02
CA ILE A 160 -7.17 0.33 10.00
C ILE A 160 -5.94 0.70 10.86
N PRO A 161 -4.78 1.05 10.27
CA PRO A 161 -3.66 1.61 11.04
C PRO A 161 -4.02 2.84 11.86
N ALA A 162 -4.83 3.77 11.32
CA ALA A 162 -5.23 4.99 12.03
C ALA A 162 -6.06 4.70 13.29
N ILE A 163 -7.00 3.75 13.22
CA ILE A 163 -7.81 3.31 14.37
C ILE A 163 -6.94 2.57 15.41
N GLY A 164 -5.83 1.96 14.98
CA GLY A 164 -4.89 1.32 15.90
C GLY A 164 -4.12 2.31 16.80
N ILE A 165 -3.99 3.59 16.40
CA ILE A 165 -3.15 4.57 17.10
C ILE A 165 -3.64 4.82 18.54
N PRO A 166 -4.93 5.16 18.80
CA PRO A 166 -5.41 5.37 20.15
C PRO A 166 -5.29 4.13 21.04
N VAL A 167 -5.42 2.93 20.46
CA VAL A 167 -5.24 1.68 21.20
C VAL A 167 -3.79 1.53 21.64
N ALA A 168 -2.84 1.69 20.70
CA ALA A 168 -1.41 1.58 20.99
C ALA A 168 -0.93 2.59 22.05
N MET A 169 -1.55 3.77 22.12
CA MET A 169 -1.22 4.82 23.09
C MET A 169 -1.30 4.34 24.54
N GLY A 170 -2.30 3.52 24.87
CA GLY A 170 -2.56 3.02 26.23
C GLY A 170 -1.96 1.66 26.56
N MET A 171 -1.16 1.06 25.66
CA MET A 171 -0.64 -0.29 25.87
C MET A 171 0.65 -0.31 26.68
N GLU A 172 0.61 -0.96 27.84
CA GLU A 172 1.78 -1.11 28.70
C GLU A 172 2.81 -2.11 28.18
N THR A 173 2.38 -3.14 27.42
CA THR A 173 3.27 -4.15 26.85
C THR A 173 2.78 -4.60 25.48
N GLY A 174 3.71 -4.95 24.58
CA GLY A 174 3.39 -5.58 23.29
C GLY A 174 2.75 -4.63 22.27
N ALA A 175 2.88 -3.32 22.47
CA ALA A 175 2.32 -2.30 21.59
C ALA A 175 2.87 -2.41 20.16
N MET A 176 4.15 -2.74 20.00
CA MET A 176 4.76 -2.87 18.68
C MET A 176 4.25 -4.11 17.93
N ALA A 177 4.08 -5.22 18.63
CA ALA A 177 3.51 -6.43 18.07
C ALA A 177 2.05 -6.19 17.62
N TRP A 178 1.25 -5.55 18.47
CA TRP A 178 -0.11 -5.13 18.12
C TRP A 178 -0.14 -4.26 16.86
N ALA A 179 0.72 -3.24 16.78
CA ALA A 179 0.80 -2.37 15.62
C ALA A 179 1.16 -3.14 14.33
N GLY A 180 2.08 -4.10 14.42
CA GLY A 180 2.40 -5.03 13.34
C GLY A 180 1.20 -5.83 12.86
N PHE A 181 0.43 -6.42 13.79
CA PHE A 181 -0.78 -7.18 13.46
C PHE A 181 -1.88 -6.30 12.86
N VAL A 182 -2.08 -5.09 13.35
CA VAL A 182 -3.06 -4.14 12.81
C VAL A 182 -2.73 -3.78 11.37
N VAL A 183 -1.46 -3.46 11.07
CA VAL A 183 -1.01 -3.19 9.69
C VAL A 183 -1.17 -4.45 8.82
N GLY A 184 -0.77 -5.61 9.34
CA GLY A 184 -0.89 -6.89 8.65
C GLY A 184 -2.34 -7.22 8.27
N LEU A 185 -3.27 -7.04 9.21
CA LEU A 185 -4.70 -7.20 8.99
C LEU A 185 -5.21 -6.20 7.93
N GLY A 186 -4.85 -4.92 8.06
CA GLY A 186 -5.28 -3.90 7.12
C GLY A 186 -4.83 -4.17 5.69
N PHE A 187 -3.57 -4.58 5.52
CA PHE A 187 -3.02 -4.91 4.21
C PHE A 187 -3.64 -6.19 3.66
N THR A 188 -3.86 -7.21 4.49
CA THR A 188 -4.49 -8.47 4.07
C THR A 188 -5.93 -8.25 3.60
N LEU A 189 -6.73 -7.50 4.35
CA LEU A 189 -8.10 -7.14 3.94
C LEU A 189 -8.11 -6.34 2.63
N THR A 190 -7.13 -5.45 2.48
CA THR A 190 -6.95 -4.66 1.25
C THR A 190 -6.63 -5.55 0.06
N VAL A 191 -5.72 -6.52 0.22
CA VAL A 191 -5.40 -7.53 -0.82
C VAL A 191 -6.65 -8.32 -1.20
N MET A 192 -7.36 -8.89 -0.22
CA MET A 192 -8.54 -9.71 -0.45
C MET A 192 -9.63 -8.96 -1.21
N TRP A 193 -9.87 -7.71 -0.83
CA TRP A 193 -10.86 -6.89 -1.51
C TRP A 193 -10.43 -6.48 -2.92
N TYR A 194 -9.16 -6.13 -3.14
CA TYR A 194 -8.68 -5.88 -4.51
C TYR A 194 -8.85 -7.10 -5.40
N LEU A 195 -8.56 -8.31 -4.90
CA LEU A 195 -8.77 -9.55 -5.64
C LEU A 195 -10.26 -9.80 -5.92
N HIS A 196 -11.13 -9.71 -4.91
CA HIS A 196 -12.58 -9.81 -5.09
C HIS A 196 -13.10 -8.81 -6.14
N SER A 197 -12.64 -7.56 -6.03
CA SER A 197 -13.01 -6.48 -6.93
C SER A 197 -12.45 -6.67 -8.36
N ALA A 198 -11.31 -7.36 -8.50
CA ALA A 198 -10.76 -7.78 -9.79
C ALA A 198 -11.64 -8.83 -10.46
N PHE A 199 -12.06 -9.87 -9.74
CA PHE A 199 -12.96 -10.91 -10.29
C PHE A 199 -14.30 -10.33 -10.73
N ARG A 200 -14.90 -9.46 -9.90
CA ARG A 200 -16.14 -8.75 -10.26
C ARG A 200 -16.02 -7.88 -11.52
N ALA A 201 -14.82 -7.37 -11.81
CA ALA A 201 -14.58 -6.58 -13.03
C ALA A 201 -14.49 -7.44 -14.30
N ILE A 202 -14.12 -8.72 -14.19
CA ILE A 202 -14.05 -9.67 -15.32
C ILE A 202 -15.44 -10.19 -15.71
N GLU A 203 -16.37 -10.25 -14.75
CA GLU A 203 -17.74 -10.72 -14.94
C GLU A 203 -18.68 -9.68 -15.56
N ARG A 204 -18.22 -8.43 -15.70
CA ARG A 204 -18.90 -7.38 -16.48
C ARG A 204 -18.59 -7.55 -17.96
#